data_AF-A0A956W6X2-F1
#
_entry.id   AF-A0A956W6X2-F1
#
_cell.length_a   1.000
_cell.length_b   1.000
_cell.length_c   1.000
_cell.angle_alpha   90.00
_cell.angle_beta   90.00
_cell.angle_gamma   90.00
#
_symmetry.space_group_name_H-M   'P 1'
#
loop_
_entity.id
_entity.type
_entity.pdbx_description
1 polymer ?
#
loop_
_entity_poly.entity_id
_entity_poly.type
_entity_poly.pdbx_seq_one_letter_code
_entity_poly.pdbx_strand_id
1 'polypeptide(L)'
;AGVVVPTVALIALGAIPYFDNTPEGQGAWLSTPRAWLNLKIGAAVGSIGTLLLIFYDESKHVQIYEWIANGKLNADNTQPGFHHWPEQLNFLRGLRGLQNEVNWPDWSLHVPLGDVLRTDLLGFPAIELDWNIPAFLVEQFIPVNTMVGLPLLLSFVAHKMGWAKTKRDHMILQFSGFIAVYITLTIVGTFFRGQGLVLGPYTIFAEH
;
A
#
# COMPACT_ATOMS: atom_id res chain seq x y z
N ALA A 1 -5.32 3.72 13.63
CA ALA A 1 -5.10 2.82 12.48
C ALA A 1 -3.98 1.79 12.64
N GLY A 2 -2.78 2.22 13.05
CA GLY A 2 -1.54 1.45 12.82
C GLY A 2 -1.33 0.14 13.59
N VAL A 3 -2.17 -0.20 14.59
CA VAL A 3 -1.94 -1.39 15.42
C VAL A 3 -2.85 -2.55 15.06
N VAL A 4 -4.12 -2.28 14.70
CA VAL A 4 -5.12 -3.33 14.46
C VAL A 4 -4.74 -4.24 13.29
N VAL A 5 -4.23 -3.67 12.19
CA VAL A 5 -3.88 -4.46 10.99
C VAL A 5 -2.66 -5.35 11.23
N PRO A 6 -1.53 -4.86 11.76
CA PRO A 6 -0.44 -5.74 12.16
C PRO A 6 -0.88 -6.82 13.14
N THR A 7 -1.73 -6.50 14.11
CA THR A 7 -2.23 -7.49 15.07
C THR A 7 -3.04 -8.59 14.41
N VAL A 8 -3.99 -8.26 13.53
CA VAL A 8 -4.80 -9.26 12.80
C VAL A 8 -3.92 -10.09 11.86
N ALA A 9 -2.95 -9.46 11.17
CA ALA A 9 -2.01 -10.17 10.31
C ALA A 9 -1.11 -11.14 11.11
N LEU A 10 -0.61 -10.73 12.28
CA LEU A 10 0.18 -11.57 13.16
C LEU A 10 -0.64 -12.74 13.73
N ILE A 11 -1.91 -12.51 14.08
CA ILE A 11 -2.82 -13.59 14.50
C ILE A 11 -3.05 -14.57 13.35
N ALA A 12 -3.30 -14.07 12.14
CA ALA A 12 -3.48 -14.92 10.96
C ALA A 12 -2.22 -15.73 10.64
N LEU A 13 -1.04 -15.10 10.70
CA LEU A 13 0.26 -15.76 10.54
C LEU A 13 0.52 -16.79 11.65
N GLY A 14 0.19 -16.47 12.90
CA GLY A 14 0.30 -17.38 14.05
C GLY A 14 -0.70 -18.54 14.00
N ALA A 15 -1.79 -18.39 13.25
CA ALA A 15 -2.76 -19.46 13.00
C ALA A 15 -2.30 -20.44 11.91
N ILE A 16 -1.35 -20.05 11.05
CA ILE A 16 -0.88 -20.87 9.93
C ILE A 16 -0.41 -22.29 10.34
N PRO A 17 0.39 -22.49 11.41
CA PRO A 17 0.82 -23.82 11.83
C PRO A 17 -0.33 -24.77 12.16
N TYR A 18 -1.47 -24.23 12.64
CA TYR A 18 -2.65 -25.04 12.94
C TYR A 18 -3.40 -25.48 11.67
N PHE A 19 -3.23 -24.73 10.58
CA PHE A 19 -3.82 -25.05 9.28
C PHE A 19 -2.88 -25.90 8.40
N ASP A 20 -1.57 -25.84 8.59
CA ASP A 20 -0.58 -26.67 7.87
C ASP A 20 -0.18 -27.93 8.67
N ASN A 21 -1.02 -28.96 8.56
CA ASN A 21 -0.83 -30.25 9.24
C ASN A 21 -0.09 -31.30 8.38
N THR A 22 0.72 -30.88 7.40
CA THR A 22 1.38 -31.81 6.47
C THR A 22 2.83 -32.16 6.90
N PRO A 23 3.20 -33.45 7.00
CA PRO A 23 4.55 -33.85 7.44
C PRO A 23 5.62 -33.81 6.34
N GLU A 24 5.26 -33.47 5.09
CA GLU A 24 6.19 -33.49 3.95
C GLU A 24 7.29 -32.43 4.10
N GLY A 25 8.57 -32.81 4.02
CA GLY A 25 9.70 -31.87 3.96
C GLY A 25 9.90 -31.01 5.22
N GLN A 26 9.65 -31.54 6.42
CA GLN A 26 10.02 -30.88 7.68
C GLN A 26 11.52 -30.52 7.71
N GLY A 27 11.85 -29.30 8.14
CA GLY A 27 13.23 -28.82 8.25
C GLY A 27 13.84 -28.21 6.98
N ALA A 28 13.18 -28.29 5.82
CA ALA A 28 13.67 -27.71 4.57
C ALA A 28 12.64 -26.76 3.93
N TRP A 29 12.95 -25.46 3.97
CA TRP A 29 12.13 -24.37 3.47
C TRP A 29 11.86 -24.44 1.96
N LEU A 30 12.83 -24.95 1.18
CA LEU A 30 12.77 -25.04 -0.29
C LEU A 30 12.78 -26.51 -0.76
N SER A 31 12.01 -27.36 -0.08
CA SER A 31 11.97 -28.81 -0.37
C SER A 31 11.08 -29.18 -1.56
N THR A 32 10.09 -28.35 -1.90
CA THR A 32 9.15 -28.63 -2.99
C THR A 32 9.72 -28.19 -4.34
N PRO A 33 9.51 -28.92 -5.46
CA PRO A 33 10.03 -28.56 -6.78
C PRO A 33 9.64 -27.15 -7.25
N ARG A 34 8.51 -26.62 -6.77
CA ARG A 34 8.00 -25.27 -7.09
C ARG A 34 8.37 -24.19 -6.07
N ALA A 35 9.00 -24.55 -4.95
CA ALA A 35 9.30 -23.62 -3.86
C ALA A 35 10.16 -22.43 -4.34
N TRP A 36 11.16 -22.70 -5.18
CA TRP A 36 12.01 -21.66 -5.77
C TRP A 36 11.27 -20.70 -6.71
N LEU A 37 10.30 -21.22 -7.46
CA LEU A 37 9.47 -20.39 -8.35
C LEU A 37 8.58 -19.47 -7.51
N ASN A 38 7.89 -20.03 -6.52
CA ASN A 38 7.01 -19.27 -5.62
C ASN A 38 7.80 -18.23 -4.81
N LEU A 39 9.01 -18.55 -4.38
CA LEU A 39 9.90 -17.58 -3.74
C LEU A 39 10.20 -16.40 -4.67
N LYS A 40 10.65 -16.65 -5.90
CA LYS A 40 11.02 -15.60 -6.86
C LYS A 40 9.83 -14.72 -7.24
N ILE A 41 8.67 -15.34 -7.51
CA ILE A 41 7.45 -14.61 -7.88
C ILE A 41 6.98 -13.75 -6.69
N GLY A 42 6.91 -14.34 -5.49
CA GLY A 42 6.49 -13.60 -4.29
C GLY A 42 7.42 -12.42 -4.00
N ALA A 43 8.73 -12.64 -4.08
CA ALA A 43 9.71 -11.58 -3.89
C ALA A 43 9.60 -10.48 -4.97
N ALA A 44 9.49 -10.85 -6.25
CA ALA A 44 9.36 -9.89 -7.34
C ALA A 44 8.08 -9.05 -7.22
N VAL A 45 6.93 -9.69 -6.96
CA VAL A 45 5.66 -8.99 -6.78
C VAL A 45 5.71 -8.09 -5.53
N GLY A 46 6.29 -8.57 -4.43
CA GLY A 46 6.46 -7.79 -3.21
C GLY A 46 7.31 -6.54 -3.44
N SER A 47 8.51 -6.68 -4.01
CA SER A 47 9.41 -5.55 -4.28
C SER A 47 8.83 -4.56 -5.29
N ILE A 48 8.39 -5.05 -6.46
CA ILE A 48 7.89 -4.19 -7.54
C ILE A 48 6.58 -3.52 -7.11
N GLY A 49 5.66 -4.28 -6.50
CA GLY A 49 4.39 -3.75 -6.01
C GLY A 49 4.60 -2.66 -4.96
N THR A 50 5.55 -2.85 -4.03
CA THR A 50 5.90 -1.83 -3.04
C THR A 50 6.48 -0.58 -3.68
N LEU A 51 7.39 -0.72 -4.65
CA LEU A 51 7.94 0.42 -5.39
C LEU A 51 6.86 1.21 -6.13
N LEU A 52 5.92 0.51 -6.78
CA LEU A 52 4.80 1.15 -7.47
C LEU A 52 3.89 1.91 -6.51
N LEU A 53 3.58 1.35 -5.35
CA LEU A 53 2.79 2.03 -4.31
C LEU A 53 3.49 3.28 -3.79
N ILE A 54 4.81 3.19 -3.56
CA ILE A 54 5.63 4.34 -3.13
C ILE A 54 5.61 5.44 -4.20
N PHE A 55 5.78 5.08 -5.48
CA PHE A 55 5.77 6.05 -6.58
C PHE A 55 4.40 6.69 -6.78
N TYR A 56 3.33 5.94 -6.55
CA TYR A 56 1.97 6.46 -6.58
C TYR A 56 1.70 7.45 -5.44
N ASP A 57 2.11 7.11 -4.21
CA ASP A 57 1.91 7.98 -3.03
C ASP A 57 2.66 9.32 -3.17
N GLU A 58 3.83 9.30 -3.79
CA GLU A 58 4.67 10.48 -4.06
C GLU A 58 4.34 11.20 -5.37
N SER A 59 3.21 10.84 -6.00
CA SER A 59 2.70 11.49 -7.22
C SER A 59 3.69 11.50 -8.40
N LYS A 60 4.64 10.55 -8.47
CA LYS A 60 5.65 10.53 -9.54
C LYS A 60 5.03 10.28 -10.91
N HIS A 61 3.87 9.62 -10.99
CA HIS A 61 3.09 9.48 -12.23
C HIS A 61 2.65 10.83 -12.80
N VAL A 62 2.34 11.80 -11.95
CA VAL A 62 2.00 13.17 -12.36
C VAL A 62 3.22 13.86 -12.96
N GLN A 63 4.38 13.74 -12.32
CA GLN A 63 5.64 14.29 -12.83
C GLN A 63 6.03 13.66 -14.17
N ILE A 64 5.82 12.35 -14.33
CA ILE A 64 6.05 11.65 -15.60
C ILE A 64 5.08 12.15 -16.67
N TYR A 65 3.81 12.33 -16.36
CA TYR A 65 2.83 12.90 -17.30
C TYR A 65 3.23 14.30 -17.75
N GLU A 66 3.56 15.19 -16.81
CA GLU A 66 4.00 16.55 -17.10
C GLU A 66 5.31 16.53 -17.92
N TRP A 67 6.24 15.62 -17.63
CA TRP A 67 7.45 15.45 -18.42
C TRP A 67 7.16 14.93 -19.84
N ILE A 68 6.24 13.99 -20.04
CA ILE A 68 5.87 13.49 -21.38
C ILE A 68 5.11 14.56 -22.17
N ALA A 69 4.15 15.22 -21.52
CA ALA A 69 3.28 16.22 -22.15
C ALA A 69 4.08 17.47 -22.52
N ASN A 70 4.98 17.93 -21.66
CA ASN A 70 5.83 19.10 -21.90
C ASN A 70 7.15 18.75 -22.62
N GLY A 71 7.61 17.49 -22.56
CA GLY A 71 8.83 17.01 -23.20
C GLY A 71 8.73 16.83 -24.72
N LYS A 72 7.51 16.77 -25.27
CA LYS A 72 7.26 16.92 -26.72
C LYS A 72 7.26 18.38 -27.19
N LEU A 73 7.49 19.34 -26.29
CA LEU A 73 7.37 20.79 -26.53
C LEU A 73 8.74 21.50 -26.47
N ASN A 74 9.78 20.87 -27.04
CA ASN A 74 11.13 21.45 -27.15
C ASN A 74 11.67 21.51 -28.61
N ALA A 75 10.78 21.55 -29.61
CA ALA A 75 11.20 21.70 -31.01
C ALA A 75 10.61 22.90 -31.74
N ASP A 76 9.63 23.62 -31.16
CA ASP A 76 9.14 24.86 -31.75
C ASP A 76 8.59 25.79 -30.65
N ASN A 77 9.19 26.98 -30.52
CA ASN A 77 8.91 27.98 -29.48
C ASN A 77 7.58 28.74 -29.73
N THR A 78 6.52 28.03 -30.09
CA THR A 78 5.27 28.64 -30.56
C THR A 78 4.03 27.85 -30.14
N GLN A 79 3.80 27.60 -28.84
CA GLN A 79 2.44 27.57 -28.25
C GLN A 79 2.45 27.87 -26.72
N PRO A 80 1.49 28.67 -26.21
CA PRO A 80 1.26 28.88 -24.78
C PRO A 80 0.40 27.75 -24.23
N GLY A 81 1.00 26.72 -23.63
CA GLY A 81 0.23 25.62 -23.07
C GLY A 81 1.07 24.66 -22.25
N PHE A 82 1.38 25.03 -21.01
CA PHE A 82 1.85 24.05 -20.03
C PHE A 82 0.69 23.07 -19.77
N HIS A 83 0.83 21.85 -20.25
CA HIS A 83 -0.11 20.78 -19.95
C HIS A 83 0.19 20.25 -18.56
N HIS A 84 -0.34 20.95 -17.56
CA HIS A 84 -0.39 20.47 -16.19
C HIS A 84 -1.31 19.26 -16.10
N TRP A 85 -1.13 18.46 -15.06
CA TRP A 85 -2.08 17.42 -14.71
C TRP A 85 -3.50 18.00 -14.62
N PRO A 86 -4.50 17.39 -15.28
CA PRO A 86 -5.84 17.95 -15.32
C PRO A 86 -6.44 18.03 -13.90
N GLU A 87 -6.96 19.21 -13.54
CA GLU A 87 -7.50 19.47 -12.19
C GLU A 87 -8.62 18.49 -11.81
N GLN A 88 -9.40 18.02 -12.78
CA GLN A 88 -10.46 17.04 -12.56
C GLN A 88 -9.92 15.69 -12.07
N LEU A 89 -8.65 15.37 -12.31
CA LEU A 89 -7.99 14.15 -11.85
C LEU A 89 -7.05 14.40 -10.66
N ASN A 90 -7.08 15.58 -10.03
CA ASN A 90 -6.23 15.85 -8.85
C ASN A 90 -6.47 14.84 -7.73
N PHE A 91 -7.68 14.28 -7.64
CA PHE A 91 -7.98 13.21 -6.68
C PHE A 91 -7.12 11.94 -6.86
N LEU A 92 -6.56 11.70 -8.06
CA LEU A 92 -5.67 10.57 -8.36
C LEU A 92 -4.19 10.88 -8.12
N ARG A 93 -3.85 12.10 -7.68
CA ARG A 93 -2.46 12.48 -7.40
C ARG A 93 -1.88 11.68 -6.24
N GLY A 94 -2.71 11.28 -5.27
CA GLY A 94 -2.34 10.39 -4.17
C GLY A 94 -3.52 10.17 -3.23
N LEU A 95 -3.32 9.40 -2.15
CA LEU A 95 -4.40 9.06 -1.22
C LEU A 95 -5.03 10.31 -0.58
N ARG A 96 -4.21 11.30 -0.20
CA ARG A 96 -4.70 12.59 0.33
C ARG A 96 -5.50 13.40 -0.69
N GLY A 97 -5.17 13.30 -1.97
CA GLY A 97 -5.93 13.93 -3.05
C GLY A 97 -7.37 13.40 -3.09
N LEU A 98 -7.57 12.10 -2.84
CA LEU A 98 -8.90 11.49 -2.81
C LEU A 98 -9.78 12.00 -1.65
N GLN A 99 -9.18 12.42 -0.54
CA GLN A 99 -9.88 13.01 0.58
C GLN A 99 -10.26 14.48 0.33
N ASN A 100 -9.36 15.25 -0.26
CA ASN A 100 -9.48 16.72 -0.32
C ASN A 100 -10.04 17.25 -1.64
N GLU A 101 -9.81 16.55 -2.76
CA GLU A 101 -10.15 17.03 -4.12
C GLU A 101 -11.48 16.43 -4.62
N VAL A 102 -11.96 15.36 -3.99
CA VAL A 102 -13.27 14.80 -4.30
C VAL A 102 -14.33 15.59 -3.53
N ASN A 103 -15.32 16.11 -4.23
CA ASN A 103 -16.49 16.75 -3.61
C ASN A 103 -17.37 15.68 -2.97
N TRP A 104 -17.01 15.29 -1.74
CA TRP A 104 -17.80 14.38 -0.94
C TRP A 104 -19.12 15.04 -0.53
N PRO A 105 -20.24 14.31 -0.58
CA PRO A 105 -21.52 14.87 -0.16
C PRO A 105 -21.54 15.09 1.36
N ASP A 106 -22.19 16.17 1.83
CA ASP A 106 -22.13 16.59 3.24
C ASP A 106 -22.56 15.51 4.24
N TRP A 107 -23.46 14.60 3.82
CA TRP A 107 -23.89 13.47 4.65
C TRP A 107 -22.75 12.49 5.00
N SER A 108 -21.67 12.45 4.23
CA SER A 108 -20.55 11.53 4.46
C SER A 108 -19.45 12.14 5.34
N LEU A 109 -19.45 13.46 5.50
CA LEU A 109 -18.46 14.19 6.30
C LEU A 109 -18.78 14.16 7.78
N HIS A 110 -20.07 14.20 8.11
CA HIS A 110 -20.58 14.20 9.48
C HIS A 110 -21.69 13.17 9.64
N VAL A 111 -21.34 11.94 10.02
CA VAL A 111 -22.32 10.93 10.43
C VAL A 111 -22.36 10.91 11.96
N PRO A 112 -23.37 11.55 12.58
CA PRO A 112 -23.50 11.51 14.03
C PRO A 112 -23.93 10.10 14.43
N LEU A 113 -22.99 9.30 14.93
CA LEU A 113 -23.29 7.95 15.41
C LEU A 113 -24.02 7.96 16.78
N GLY A 114 -24.23 9.15 17.36
CA GLY A 114 -24.90 9.32 18.64
C GLY A 114 -24.06 8.79 19.81
N ASP A 115 -24.66 8.81 21.00
CA ASP A 115 -24.00 8.42 22.26
C ASP A 115 -24.00 6.88 22.44
N VAL A 116 -23.35 6.17 21.50
CA VAL A 116 -23.30 4.69 21.50
C VAL A 116 -22.55 4.17 22.72
N LEU A 117 -21.54 4.89 23.16
CA LEU A 117 -20.78 4.64 24.38
C LEU A 117 -21.19 5.68 25.41
N ARG A 118 -22.18 5.34 26.26
CA ARG A 118 -22.57 6.16 27.41
C ARG A 118 -21.46 6.18 28.47
N THR A 119 -20.37 6.87 28.18
CA THR A 119 -19.23 7.09 29.08
C THR A 119 -19.61 7.98 30.27
N ASP A 120 -20.75 8.67 30.19
CA ASP A 120 -21.40 9.36 31.30
C ASP A 120 -21.76 8.43 32.46
N LEU A 121 -22.07 7.14 32.21
CA LEU A 121 -22.26 6.13 33.27
C LEU A 121 -20.96 5.79 34.02
N LEU A 122 -19.81 6.14 33.45
CA LEU A 122 -18.48 5.93 34.02
C LEU A 122 -17.85 7.24 34.53
N GLY A 123 -18.60 8.36 34.53
CA GLY A 123 -18.12 9.66 35.03
C GLY A 123 -17.19 10.42 34.08
N PHE A 124 -17.07 9.99 32.83
CA PHE A 124 -16.35 10.70 31.77
C PHE A 124 -17.33 11.51 30.92
N PRO A 125 -16.91 12.66 30.34
CA PRO A 125 -17.77 13.42 29.43
C PRO A 125 -18.25 12.54 28.27
N ALA A 126 -19.53 12.69 27.89
CA ALA A 126 -20.09 12.07 26.69
C ALA A 126 -19.19 12.33 25.48
N ILE A 127 -18.75 11.24 24.85
CA ILE A 127 -17.92 11.31 23.65
C ILE A 127 -18.89 11.34 22.46
N GLU A 128 -19.14 12.53 21.92
CA GLU A 128 -19.90 12.68 20.68
C GLU A 128 -19.09 12.08 19.52
N LEU A 129 -19.53 10.91 19.05
CA LEU A 129 -18.85 10.17 18.00
C LEU A 129 -19.32 10.67 16.63
N ASP A 130 -18.60 11.64 16.09
CA ASP A 130 -18.79 12.13 14.72
C ASP A 130 -17.88 11.34 13.76
N TRP A 131 -18.48 10.62 12.81
CA TRP A 131 -17.75 9.76 11.90
C TRP A 131 -17.59 10.40 10.51
N ASN A 132 -16.35 10.70 10.15
CA ASN A 132 -15.96 11.16 8.82
C ASN A 132 -15.63 9.96 7.90
N ILE A 133 -16.53 9.65 6.95
CA ILE A 133 -16.39 8.52 6.04
C ILE A 133 -15.19 8.71 5.08
N PRO A 134 -14.98 9.88 4.44
CA PRO A 134 -13.82 10.10 3.57
C PRO A 134 -12.48 9.87 4.27
N ALA A 135 -12.31 10.41 5.48
CA ALA A 135 -11.11 10.22 6.28
C ALA A 135 -10.95 8.74 6.65
N PHE A 136 -12.01 8.07 7.09
CA PHE A 136 -11.95 6.63 7.38
C PHE A 136 -11.56 5.82 6.14
N LEU A 137 -12.14 6.12 4.97
CA LEU A 137 -11.85 5.38 3.74
C LEU A 137 -10.38 5.55 3.33
N VAL A 138 -9.88 6.78 3.33
CA VAL A 138 -8.53 7.12 2.85
C VAL A 138 -7.46 6.72 3.85
N GLU A 139 -7.68 6.99 5.14
CA GLU A 139 -6.66 6.80 6.17
C GLU A 139 -6.65 5.38 6.74
N GLN A 140 -7.79 4.69 6.71
CA GLN A 140 -7.93 3.35 7.30
C GLN A 140 -8.24 2.31 6.22
N PHE A 141 -9.36 2.42 5.51
CA PHE A 141 -9.87 1.33 4.67
C PHE A 141 -8.93 1.00 3.50
N ILE A 142 -8.46 1.99 2.74
CA ILE A 142 -7.59 1.77 1.59
C ILE A 142 -6.24 1.16 2.03
N PRO A 143 -5.52 1.73 3.03
CA PRO A 143 -4.29 1.12 3.52
C PRO A 143 -4.48 -0.31 4.05
N VAL A 144 -5.52 -0.57 4.85
CA VAL A 144 -5.81 -1.93 5.37
C VAL A 144 -6.03 -2.92 4.22
N ASN A 145 -6.90 -2.56 3.27
CA ASN A 145 -7.20 -3.44 2.14
C ASN A 145 -5.99 -3.61 1.22
N THR A 146 -5.11 -2.62 1.11
CA THR A 146 -3.88 -2.77 0.32
C THR A 146 -2.90 -3.69 1.02
N MET A 147 -2.74 -3.56 2.34
CA MET A 147 -1.85 -4.40 3.15
C MET A 147 -2.29 -5.86 3.22
N VAL A 148 -3.60 -6.12 3.33
CA VAL A 148 -4.14 -7.49 3.46
C VAL A 148 -4.56 -8.05 2.10
N GLY A 149 -5.19 -7.23 1.28
CA GLY A 149 -5.76 -7.63 0.00
C GLY A 149 -4.72 -7.95 -1.05
N LEU A 150 -3.60 -7.23 -1.13
CA LEU A 150 -2.55 -7.55 -2.13
C LEU A 150 -1.89 -8.92 -1.89
N PRO A 151 -1.48 -9.30 -0.66
CA PRO A 151 -0.97 -10.64 -0.39
C PRO A 151 -1.99 -11.75 -0.63
N LEU A 152 -3.27 -11.51 -0.31
CA LEU A 152 -4.35 -12.46 -0.60
C LEU A 152 -4.61 -12.60 -2.10
N LEU A 153 -4.61 -11.48 -2.83
CA LEU A 153 -4.77 -11.47 -4.29
C LEU A 153 -3.61 -12.19 -4.96
N LEU A 154 -2.37 -11.97 -4.53
CA LEU A 154 -1.20 -12.71 -5.00
C LEU A 154 -1.38 -14.22 -4.78
N SER A 155 -1.82 -14.61 -3.58
CA SER A 155 -2.10 -16.00 -3.24
C SER A 155 -3.19 -16.61 -4.15
N PHE A 156 -4.28 -15.88 -4.38
CA PHE A 156 -5.37 -16.30 -5.25
C PHE A 156 -4.95 -16.41 -6.73
N VAL A 157 -4.21 -15.43 -7.24
CA VAL A 157 -3.68 -15.46 -8.62
C VAL A 157 -2.71 -16.62 -8.79
N ALA A 158 -1.80 -16.85 -7.83
CA ALA A 158 -0.88 -17.99 -7.86
C ALA A 158 -1.61 -19.34 -7.81
N HIS A 159 -2.74 -19.41 -7.10
CA HIS A 159 -3.62 -20.58 -7.12
C HIS A 159 -4.20 -20.80 -8.52
N LYS A 160 -4.81 -19.75 -9.10
CA LYS A 160 -5.48 -19.81 -10.41
C LYS A 160 -4.51 -20.13 -11.55
N MET A 161 -3.28 -19.63 -11.48
CA MET A 161 -2.21 -19.91 -12.44
C MET A 161 -1.55 -21.29 -12.25
N GLY A 162 -1.93 -22.03 -11.19
CA GLY A 162 -1.43 -23.37 -10.90
C GLY A 162 0.01 -23.40 -10.35
N TRP A 163 0.54 -22.26 -9.91
CA TRP A 163 1.90 -22.13 -9.34
C TRP A 163 1.94 -22.50 -7.87
N ALA A 164 0.91 -22.11 -7.10
CA ALA A 164 0.73 -22.47 -5.71
C ALA A 164 -0.45 -23.43 -5.56
N LYS A 165 -0.15 -24.72 -5.35
CA LYS A 165 -1.18 -25.77 -5.19
C LYS A 165 -1.27 -26.29 -3.76
N THR A 166 -0.17 -26.22 -3.02
CA THR A 166 -0.09 -26.69 -1.65
C THR A 166 -0.16 -25.53 -0.66
N LYS A 167 -0.56 -25.81 0.60
CA LYS A 167 -0.56 -24.80 1.67
C LYS A 167 0.83 -24.18 1.87
N ARG A 168 1.87 -25.00 1.81
CA ARG A 168 3.28 -24.58 1.86
C ARG A 168 3.64 -23.61 0.74
N ASP A 169 3.20 -23.86 -0.49
CA ASP A 169 3.50 -22.96 -1.63
C ASP A 169 2.95 -21.55 -1.39
N HIS A 170 1.74 -21.46 -0.83
CA HIS A 170 1.12 -20.17 -0.48
C HIS A 170 1.89 -19.46 0.64
N MET A 171 2.35 -20.20 1.65
CA MET A 171 3.16 -19.63 2.74
C MET A 171 4.51 -19.10 2.24
N ILE A 172 5.22 -19.88 1.42
CA ILE A 172 6.51 -19.47 0.85
C ILE A 172 6.33 -18.22 -0.02
N LEU A 173 5.28 -18.17 -0.84
CA LEU A 173 4.95 -17.03 -1.68
C LEU A 173 4.67 -15.75 -0.86
N GLN A 174 3.86 -15.85 0.19
CA GLN A 174 3.50 -14.70 1.02
C GLN A 174 4.69 -14.21 1.86
N PHE A 175 5.46 -15.13 2.44
CA PHE A 175 6.62 -14.77 3.24
C PHE A 175 7.74 -14.16 2.39
N SER A 176 8.02 -14.72 1.20
CA SER A 176 9.02 -14.14 0.31
C SER A 176 8.63 -12.72 -0.13
N GLY A 177 7.34 -12.48 -0.40
CA GLY A 177 6.81 -11.15 -0.66
C GLY A 177 6.97 -10.21 0.54
N PHE A 178 6.68 -10.67 1.76
CA PHE A 178 6.87 -9.89 2.98
C PHE A 178 8.32 -9.47 3.21
N ILE A 179 9.27 -10.41 3.11
CA ILE A 179 10.71 -10.12 3.24
C ILE A 179 11.17 -9.14 2.16
N ALA A 180 10.71 -9.32 0.93
CA ALA A 180 11.01 -8.43 -0.18
C ALA A 180 10.51 -7.00 0.08
N VAL A 181 9.26 -6.84 0.53
CA VAL A 181 8.68 -5.55 0.94
C VAL A 181 9.52 -4.90 2.05
N TYR A 182 9.89 -5.65 3.08
CA TYR A 182 10.72 -5.16 4.19
C TYR A 182 12.08 -4.65 3.71
N ILE A 183 12.76 -5.40 2.85
CA ILE A 183 14.04 -4.99 2.28
C ILE A 183 13.87 -3.75 1.41
N THR A 184 12.87 -3.72 0.52
CA THR A 184 12.59 -2.57 -0.34
C THR A 184 12.29 -1.32 0.47
N LEU A 185 11.43 -1.39 1.50
CA LEU A 185 11.14 -0.25 2.37
C LEU A 185 12.36 0.20 3.16
N THR A 186 13.21 -0.72 3.59
CA THR A 186 14.47 -0.38 4.27
C THR A 186 15.39 0.39 3.33
N ILE A 187 15.57 -0.09 2.10
CA ILE A 187 16.39 0.58 1.07
C ILE A 187 15.81 1.96 0.75
N VAL A 188 14.51 2.04 0.46
CA VAL A 188 13.85 3.32 0.13
C VAL A 188 13.93 4.30 1.30
N GLY A 189 13.64 3.84 2.51
CA GLY A 189 13.68 4.65 3.73
C GLY A 189 15.09 5.17 4.05
N THR A 190 16.13 4.39 3.77
CA THR A 190 17.52 4.75 4.11
C THR A 190 18.21 5.55 3.00
N PHE A 191 17.99 5.19 1.73
CA PHE A 191 18.74 5.76 0.60
C PHE A 191 18.01 6.89 -0.14
N PHE A 192 16.68 6.90 -0.18
CA PHE A 192 15.92 7.79 -1.07
C PHE A 192 15.16 8.91 -0.36
N ARG A 193 15.24 9.00 0.98
CA ARG A 193 14.67 10.12 1.76
C ARG A 193 15.74 11.19 1.97
N GLY A 194 15.85 12.13 1.03
CA GLY A 194 16.67 13.34 1.15
C GLY A 194 16.06 14.40 2.09
N GLN A 195 16.69 15.59 2.18
CA GLN A 195 16.13 16.71 2.94
C GLN A 195 14.72 17.06 2.42
N GLY A 196 13.73 17.11 3.32
CA GLY A 196 12.33 17.39 2.97
C GLY A 196 11.44 16.18 2.68
N LEU A 197 11.90 14.94 2.92
CA LEU A 197 11.16 13.68 2.68
C LEU A 197 10.80 13.40 1.21
N VAL A 198 11.24 14.22 0.27
CA VAL A 198 11.02 14.02 -1.17
C VAL A 198 11.85 12.84 -1.68
N LEU A 199 11.25 11.97 -2.49
CA LEU A 199 11.97 10.93 -3.23
C LEU A 199 12.99 11.53 -4.21
N GLY A 200 14.26 11.52 -3.81
CA GLY A 200 15.42 11.95 -4.61
C GLY A 200 16.73 11.40 -4.01
N PRO A 201 17.77 11.13 -4.81
CA PRO A 201 19.06 10.69 -4.29
C PRO A 201 19.64 11.72 -3.30
N TYR A 202 20.13 11.26 -2.16
CA TYR A 202 20.63 12.12 -1.08
C TYR A 202 21.84 12.99 -1.48
N THR A 203 22.47 12.72 -2.63
CA THR A 203 23.70 13.37 -3.09
C THR A 203 23.48 14.61 -3.95
N ILE A 204 22.24 14.93 -4.37
CA ILE A 204 22.01 16.07 -5.30
C ILE A 204 21.74 17.39 -4.56
N PHE A 205 21.60 17.37 -3.23
CA PHE A 205 21.28 18.56 -2.42
C PHE A 205 22.28 18.82 -1.28
N ALA A 206 23.42 18.12 -1.25
CA ALA A 206 24.46 18.32 -0.23
C ALA A 206 25.38 19.52 -0.52
N GLU A 207 25.25 20.13 -1.71
CA GLU A 207 26.00 21.32 -2.11
C GLU A 207 25.05 22.33 -2.75
N HIS A 208 24.42 23.18 -1.94
CA HIS A 208 24.17 24.61 -2.19
C HIS A 208 23.49 25.25 -0.98
#